data_AF-A0A1B6MQK3-F1
#
_entry.id   AF-A0A1B6MQK3-F1
#
_cell.length_a   1.000
_cell.length_b   1.000
_cell.length_c   1.000
_cell.angle_alpha   90.00
_cell.angle_beta   90.00
_cell.angle_gamma   90.00
#
_symmetry.space_group_name_H-M   'P 1'
#
loop_
_entity.id
_entity.type
_entity.pdbx_description
1 polymer ?
#
loop_
_entity_poly.entity_id
_entity_poly.type
_entity_poly.pdbx_seq_one_letter_code
_entity_poly.pdbx_strand_id
1 'polypeptide(L)'
;EGVLGQKFQGAFEDVIRDGQVLCQVMNKLVPGKIPKINSSGGQFKMMENINNFQKALKDYGVPDIDVFQTVDLWEKKDIAQVTTTLFALGRTTYLKPDFKGPYLGPKPSEESKRQFTEEQLKAGQGIIGLQAGTNKGASQAGQNMGAGRKIIIGK
;
A
#
# COMPACT_ATOMS: atom_id res chain seq x y z
N GLU A 1 -6.13 -20.02 -6.28
CA GLU A 1 -6.28 -21.19 -7.18
C GLU A 1 -5.09 -21.35 -8.13
N GLY A 2 -4.81 -20.38 -9.02
CA GLY A 2 -3.73 -20.53 -10.01
C GLY A 2 -2.35 -20.91 -9.46
N VAL A 3 -1.95 -20.39 -8.28
CA VAL A 3 -0.67 -20.75 -7.63
C VAL A 3 -0.63 -22.21 -7.14
N LEU A 4 -1.78 -22.73 -6.69
CA LEU A 4 -1.86 -24.08 -6.11
C LEU A 4 -2.32 -25.13 -7.13
N GLY A 5 -2.87 -24.72 -8.28
CA GLY A 5 -3.37 -25.62 -9.31
C GLY A 5 -4.63 -26.41 -8.90
N GLN A 6 -5.29 -26.02 -7.81
CA GLN A 6 -6.51 -26.66 -7.31
C GLN A 6 -7.67 -25.67 -7.27
N LYS A 7 -8.88 -26.21 -7.45
CA LYS A 7 -10.14 -25.47 -7.29
C LYS A 7 -10.67 -25.63 -5.87
N PHE A 8 -11.21 -24.56 -5.31
CA PHE A 8 -11.84 -24.59 -3.99
C PHE A 8 -13.35 -24.50 -4.11
N GLN A 9 -14.06 -25.19 -3.22
CA GLN A 9 -15.52 -25.16 -3.15
C GLN A 9 -15.96 -24.42 -1.88
N GLY A 10 -17.00 -23.60 -2.01
CA GLY A 10 -17.57 -22.83 -0.90
C GLY A 10 -17.17 -21.36 -0.90
N ALA A 11 -17.56 -20.65 0.16
CA ALA A 11 -17.22 -19.26 0.34
C ALA A 11 -15.71 -19.10 0.61
N PHE A 12 -15.11 -18.08 0.01
CA PHE A 12 -13.67 -17.83 0.08
C PHE A 12 -13.17 -17.80 1.53
N GLU A 13 -13.86 -17.07 2.40
CA GLU A 13 -13.49 -16.89 3.80
C GLU A 13 -13.57 -18.18 4.62
N ASP A 14 -14.39 -19.16 4.22
CA ASP A 14 -14.47 -20.47 4.87
C ASP A 14 -13.34 -21.38 4.42
N VAL A 15 -12.98 -21.33 3.15
CA VAL A 15 -11.90 -22.13 2.57
C VAL A 15 -10.55 -21.78 3.18
N ILE A 16 -10.28 -20.50 3.44
CA ILE A 16 -8.99 -20.05 3.97
C ILE A 16 -8.97 -19.93 5.49
N ARG A 17 -10.11 -20.15 6.17
CA ARG A 17 -10.29 -19.88 7.60
C ARG A 17 -9.30 -20.61 8.50
N ASP A 18 -8.94 -21.83 8.13
CA ASP A 18 -8.06 -22.69 8.90
C ASP A 18 -6.55 -22.38 8.73
N GLY A 19 -6.23 -21.43 7.86
CA GLY A 19 -4.89 -21.01 7.52
C GLY A 19 -4.07 -22.02 6.71
N GLN A 20 -4.58 -23.22 6.42
CA GLN A 20 -3.82 -24.26 5.71
C GLN A 20 -3.52 -23.86 4.28
N VAL A 21 -4.55 -23.40 3.56
CA VAL A 21 -4.42 -22.93 2.17
C VAL A 21 -3.46 -21.74 2.09
N LEU A 22 -3.53 -20.83 3.05
CA LEU A 22 -2.65 -19.65 3.11
C LEU A 22 -1.17 -20.07 3.30
N CYS A 23 -0.91 -21.00 4.21
CA CYS A 23 0.43 -21.55 4.41
C CYS A 23 0.95 -22.28 3.16
N GLN A 24 0.09 -23.04 2.47
CA GLN A 24 0.45 -23.71 1.23
C GLN A 24 0.82 -22.72 0.12
N VAL A 25 0.09 -21.60 0.00
CA VAL A 25 0.42 -20.52 -0.94
C VAL A 25 1.82 -19.98 -0.63
N MET A 26 2.14 -19.67 0.63
CA MET A 26 3.47 -19.16 0.99
C MET A 26 4.57 -20.17 0.70
N ASN A 27 4.33 -21.45 0.94
CA ASN A 27 5.30 -22.51 0.60
C ASN A 27 5.50 -22.69 -0.91
N LYS A 28 4.54 -22.27 -1.75
CA LYS A 28 4.75 -22.21 -3.21
C LYS A 28 5.56 -20.99 -3.64
N LEU A 29 5.40 -19.86 -2.96
CA LEU A 29 6.18 -18.64 -3.23
C LEU A 29 7.63 -18.78 -2.73
N VAL A 30 7.80 -19.33 -1.52
CA VAL A 30 9.08 -19.57 -0.89
C VAL A 30 9.10 -21.01 -0.37
N PRO A 31 9.72 -21.95 -1.11
CA PRO A 31 9.78 -23.35 -0.72
C PRO A 31 10.29 -23.54 0.71
N GLY A 32 9.48 -24.23 1.53
CA GLY A 32 9.86 -24.58 2.91
C GLY A 32 9.77 -23.46 3.94
N LYS A 33 9.20 -22.29 3.61
CA LYS A 33 9.09 -21.17 4.56
C LYS A 33 8.27 -21.51 5.80
N ILE A 34 7.22 -22.32 5.65
CA ILE A 34 6.35 -22.79 6.72
C ILE A 34 6.44 -24.33 6.75
N PRO A 35 7.36 -24.91 7.53
CA PRO A 35 7.66 -26.34 7.48
C PRO A 35 6.53 -27.22 8.04
N LYS A 36 5.76 -26.70 9.01
CA LYS A 36 4.67 -27.42 9.67
C LYS A 36 3.35 -26.69 9.46
N ILE A 37 2.41 -27.36 8.82
CA ILE A 37 1.03 -26.90 8.66
C ILE A 37 0.15 -27.84 9.47
N ASN A 38 -0.61 -27.29 10.42
CA ASN A 38 -1.53 -28.07 11.22
C ASN A 38 -2.78 -28.40 10.40
N SER A 39 -3.07 -29.68 10.18
CA SER A 39 -4.26 -30.15 9.46
C SER A 39 -5.40 -30.60 10.36
N SER A 40 -5.12 -30.86 11.63
CA SER A 40 -6.10 -31.34 12.60
C SER A 40 -5.80 -30.84 14.02
N GLY A 41 -6.85 -30.79 14.84
CA GLY A 41 -6.81 -30.36 16.23
C GLY A 41 -7.76 -29.21 16.52
N GLY A 42 -7.66 -28.65 17.72
CA GLY A 42 -8.52 -27.54 18.15
C GLY A 42 -8.20 -26.21 17.47
N GLN A 43 -9.09 -25.24 17.69
CA GLN A 43 -9.03 -23.86 17.19
C GLN A 43 -7.63 -23.21 17.28
N PHE A 44 -6.92 -23.39 18.40
CA PHE A 44 -5.60 -22.82 18.60
C PHE A 44 -4.57 -23.21 17.54
N LYS A 45 -4.63 -24.44 17.01
CA LYS A 45 -3.72 -24.89 15.96
C LYS A 45 -3.98 -24.26 14.60
N MET A 46 -5.25 -23.95 14.31
CA MET A 46 -5.63 -23.27 13.07
C MET A 46 -5.26 -21.78 13.14
N MET A 47 -5.43 -21.16 14.31
CA MET A 47 -4.90 -19.81 14.58
C MET A 47 -3.36 -19.77 14.46
N GLU A 48 -2.67 -20.82 14.88
CA GLU A 48 -1.21 -20.94 14.69
C GLU A 48 -0.83 -20.96 13.20
N ASN A 49 -1.58 -21.63 12.33
CA ASN A 49 -1.35 -21.57 10.88
C ASN A 49 -1.46 -20.13 10.37
N ILE A 50 -2.50 -19.39 10.77
CA ILE A 50 -2.69 -17.98 10.40
C ILE A 50 -1.50 -17.13 10.87
N ASN A 51 -1.06 -17.31 12.10
CA ASN A 51 0.09 -16.59 12.66
C ASN A 51 1.40 -16.91 11.89
N ASN A 52 1.59 -18.17 11.48
CA ASN A 52 2.74 -18.57 10.67
C ASN A 52 2.69 -17.96 9.28
N PHE A 53 1.51 -17.88 8.67
CA PHE A 53 1.30 -17.17 7.41
C PHE A 53 1.63 -15.67 7.53
N GLN A 54 1.13 -14.98 8.55
CA GLN A 54 1.43 -13.56 8.80
C GLN A 54 2.93 -13.30 8.94
N LYS A 55 3.66 -14.15 9.69
CA LYS A 55 5.12 -14.05 9.79
C LYS A 55 5.80 -14.22 8.43
N ALA A 56 5.37 -15.21 7.65
CA ALA A 56 5.90 -15.45 6.32
C ALA A 56 5.65 -14.27 5.36
N LEU A 57 4.50 -13.59 5.46
CA LEU A 57 4.20 -12.39 4.67
C LEU A 57 5.18 -11.25 4.94
N LYS A 58 5.42 -10.95 6.22
CA LYS A 58 6.34 -9.89 6.65
C LYS A 58 7.76 -10.18 6.14
N ASP A 59 8.22 -11.42 6.33
CA ASP A 59 9.53 -11.85 5.84
C ASP A 59 9.64 -11.83 4.31
N TYR A 60 8.53 -12.03 3.61
CA TYR A 60 8.49 -11.93 2.15
C TYR A 60 8.58 -10.48 1.65
N GLY A 61 8.27 -9.51 2.52
CA GLY A 61 8.32 -8.07 2.23
C GLY A 61 6.95 -7.42 2.05
N VAL A 62 5.88 -8.03 2.55
CA VAL A 62 4.57 -7.35 2.66
C VAL A 62 4.62 -6.37 3.83
N PRO A 63 4.24 -5.09 3.65
CA PRO A 63 4.24 -4.12 4.73
C PRO A 63 3.33 -4.53 5.89
N ASP A 64 3.79 -4.31 7.13
CA ASP A 64 3.05 -4.66 8.34
C ASP A 64 1.65 -4.04 8.39
N ILE A 65 1.47 -2.84 7.84
CA ILE A 65 0.16 -2.14 7.80
C ILE A 65 -0.87 -2.89 6.95
N ASP A 66 -0.39 -3.65 5.96
CA ASP A 66 -1.22 -4.40 5.02
C ASP A 66 -1.54 -5.80 5.57
N VAL A 67 -0.97 -6.23 6.70
CA VAL A 67 -1.15 -7.59 7.26
C VAL A 67 -2.35 -7.65 8.21
N PHE A 68 -3.36 -8.45 7.84
CA PHE A 68 -4.55 -8.69 8.66
C PHE A 68 -4.23 -9.38 10.00
N GLN A 69 -5.10 -9.20 11.00
CA GLN A 69 -5.04 -9.81 12.32
C GLN A 69 -5.81 -11.14 12.36
N THR A 70 -5.41 -12.06 13.23
CA THR A 70 -6.01 -13.42 13.26
C THR A 70 -7.52 -13.42 13.49
N VAL A 71 -8.04 -12.43 14.22
CA VAL A 71 -9.48 -12.24 14.44
C VAL A 71 -10.24 -11.85 13.17
N ASP A 72 -9.59 -11.14 12.25
CA ASP A 72 -10.19 -10.66 11.00
C ASP A 72 -10.65 -11.83 10.14
N LEU A 73 -9.84 -12.90 10.09
CA LEU A 73 -10.13 -14.13 9.37
C LEU A 73 -10.89 -15.15 10.22
N TRP A 74 -10.39 -15.47 11.41
CA TRP A 74 -10.92 -16.60 12.19
C TRP A 74 -12.36 -16.35 12.67
N GLU A 75 -12.64 -15.14 13.15
CA GLU A 75 -13.97 -14.71 13.59
C GLU A 75 -14.73 -13.97 12.48
N LYS A 76 -14.14 -13.84 11.29
CA LYS A 76 -14.67 -13.08 10.16
C LYS A 76 -15.00 -11.62 10.51
N LYS A 77 -14.18 -11.00 11.38
CA LYS A 77 -14.40 -9.60 11.79
C LYS A 77 -14.16 -8.62 10.66
N ASP A 78 -13.17 -8.89 9.80
CA ASP A 78 -12.82 -8.01 8.68
C ASP A 78 -12.21 -8.80 7.50
N ILE A 79 -13.08 -9.42 6.71
CA ILE A 79 -12.67 -10.15 5.49
C ILE A 79 -12.13 -9.20 4.41
N ALA A 80 -12.50 -7.91 4.46
CA ALA A 80 -11.97 -6.92 3.52
C ALA A 80 -10.48 -6.66 3.77
N GLN A 81 -10.05 -6.60 5.03
CA GLN A 81 -8.63 -6.51 5.39
C GLN A 81 -7.86 -7.76 4.94
N VAL A 82 -8.43 -8.96 5.12
CA VAL A 82 -7.82 -10.22 4.62
C VAL A 82 -7.61 -10.17 3.11
N THR A 83 -8.63 -9.69 2.38
CA THR A 83 -8.57 -9.53 0.92
C THR A 83 -7.48 -8.53 0.51
N THR A 84 -7.42 -7.39 1.21
CA THR A 84 -6.38 -6.36 1.00
C THR A 84 -4.98 -6.92 1.21
N THR A 85 -4.76 -7.74 2.25
CA THR A 85 -3.48 -8.42 2.48
C THR A 85 -3.10 -9.34 1.32
N LEU A 86 -4.05 -10.09 0.76
CA LEU A 86 -3.77 -10.96 -0.39
C LEU A 86 -3.40 -10.17 -1.65
N PHE A 87 -4.04 -9.01 -1.88
CA PHE A 87 -3.62 -8.10 -2.96
C PHE A 87 -2.26 -7.46 -2.68
N ALA A 88 -1.93 -7.15 -1.42
CA ALA A 88 -0.59 -6.69 -1.04
C ALA A 88 0.48 -7.75 -1.32
N LEU A 89 0.23 -9.01 -0.94
CA LEU A 89 1.08 -10.14 -1.32
C LEU A 89 1.24 -10.24 -2.84
N GLY A 90 0.12 -10.16 -3.59
CA GLY A 90 0.11 -10.16 -5.05
C GLY A 90 1.01 -9.08 -5.64
N ARG A 91 0.91 -7.83 -5.15
CA ARG A 91 1.81 -6.72 -5.53
C ARG A 91 3.27 -7.02 -5.20
N THR A 92 3.57 -7.54 -4.02
CA THR A 92 4.94 -7.90 -3.62
C THR A 92 5.55 -8.97 -4.51
N THR A 93 4.75 -9.88 -5.07
CA THR A 93 5.27 -10.91 -5.98
C THR A 93 5.88 -10.34 -7.27
N TYR A 94 5.43 -9.17 -7.74
CA TYR A 94 6.04 -8.50 -8.91
C TYR A 94 7.48 -8.03 -8.66
N LEU A 95 7.85 -7.82 -7.39
CA LEU A 95 9.18 -7.40 -6.99
C LEU A 95 10.14 -8.60 -6.83
N LYS A 96 9.65 -9.84 -6.94
CA LYS A 96 10.45 -11.05 -6.77
C LYS A 96 10.77 -11.65 -8.14
N PRO A 97 12.05 -11.69 -8.55
CA PRO A 97 12.44 -12.22 -9.87
C PRO A 97 12.18 -13.72 -10.02
N ASP A 98 12.15 -14.45 -8.90
CA ASP A 98 11.93 -15.90 -8.89
C ASP A 98 10.46 -16.28 -9.16
N PHE A 99 9.52 -15.34 -8.96
CA PHE A 99 8.11 -15.59 -9.16
C PHE A 99 7.65 -15.17 -10.56
N LYS A 100 7.34 -16.17 -11.40
CA LYS A 100 6.90 -15.98 -12.79
C LYS A 100 5.38 -15.99 -12.97
N GLY A 101 4.64 -15.84 -11.87
CA GLY A 101 3.18 -15.86 -11.87
C GLY A 101 2.58 -17.20 -11.43
N PRO A 102 1.24 -17.28 -11.38
CA PRO A 102 0.30 -16.27 -11.85
C PRO A 102 0.25 -15.02 -10.95
N TYR A 103 0.06 -13.85 -11.55
CA TYR A 103 0.01 -12.58 -10.82
C TYR A 103 -1.42 -12.20 -10.43
N LEU A 104 -1.53 -11.45 -9.33
CA LEU A 104 -2.79 -10.91 -8.82
C LEU A 104 -2.73 -9.38 -8.82
N GLY A 105 -3.68 -8.74 -9.52
CA GLY A 105 -3.75 -7.29 -9.64
C GLY A 105 -2.79 -6.71 -10.70
N PRO A 106 -2.85 -5.37 -10.94
CA PRO A 106 -2.04 -4.71 -11.94
C PRO A 106 -0.55 -4.69 -11.57
N LYS A 107 0.33 -4.73 -12.58
CA LYS A 107 1.77 -4.59 -12.38
C LYS A 107 2.07 -3.20 -11.76
N PRO A 108 2.81 -3.13 -10.64
CA PRO A 108 3.27 -1.85 -10.10
C PRO A 108 4.08 -1.07 -11.14
N SER A 109 3.89 0.25 -11.18
CA SER A 109 4.66 1.12 -12.07
C SER A 109 6.12 1.19 -11.65
N GLU A 110 7.02 1.20 -12.62
CA GLU A 110 8.44 1.44 -12.40
C GLU A 110 8.72 2.95 -12.37
N GLU A 111 9.72 3.36 -11.57
CA GLU A 111 10.13 4.77 -11.53
C GLU A 111 10.69 5.21 -12.88
N SER A 112 10.04 6.18 -13.52
CA SER A 112 10.56 6.82 -14.72
C SER A 112 11.56 7.93 -14.34
N LYS A 113 12.78 7.55 -13.92
CA LYS A 113 13.86 8.51 -13.65
C LYS A 113 14.24 9.26 -14.92
N ARG A 114 13.83 10.53 -15.02
CA ARG A 114 14.24 11.44 -16.09
C ARG A 114 15.61 12.00 -15.74
N GLN A 115 16.58 11.80 -16.62
CA GLN A 115 17.89 12.43 -16.51
C GLN A 115 17.85 13.73 -17.31
N PHE A 116 18.14 14.85 -16.65
CA PHE A 116 18.32 16.14 -17.31
C PHE A 116 19.80 16.43 -17.43
N THR A 117 20.20 17.04 -18.53
CA THR A 117 21.57 17.54 -18.67
C THR A 117 21.80 18.67 -17.67
N GLU A 118 23.06 18.87 -17.27
CA GLU A 118 23.43 19.97 -16.36
C GLU A 118 23.04 21.34 -16.94
N GLU A 119 23.15 21.48 -18.27
CA GLU A 119 22.71 22.68 -19.00
C GLU A 119 21.20 22.90 -18.92
N GLN A 120 20.39 21.84 -19.06
CA GLN A 120 18.93 21.93 -18.88
C GLN A 120 18.55 22.28 -17.43
N LEU A 121 19.24 21.71 -16.43
CA LEU A 121 19.02 22.05 -15.03
C LEU A 121 19.35 23.52 -14.74
N LYS A 122 20.48 24.00 -15.30
CA LYS A 122 20.91 25.40 -15.19
C LYS A 122 19.96 26.37 -15.90
N ALA A 123 19.48 26.01 -17.09
CA ALA A 123 18.44 26.76 -17.80
C ALA A 123 17.13 26.84 -16.99
N GLY A 124 16.80 25.79 -16.24
CA GLY A 124 15.64 25.76 -15.35
C GLY A 124 15.73 26.75 -14.18
N GLN A 125 16.92 27.02 -13.65
CA GLN A 125 17.12 27.95 -12.52
C GLN A 125 16.77 29.40 -12.87
N GLY A 126 16.83 29.77 -14.16
CA GLY A 126 16.46 31.10 -14.65
C GLY A 126 14.96 31.30 -14.86
N ILE A 127 14.15 30.24 -14.82
CA ILE A 127 12.71 30.31 -15.07
C ILE A 127 11.99 30.60 -13.74
N ILE A 128 11.60 31.85 -13.55
CA ILE A 128 10.77 32.27 -12.42
C ILE A 128 9.35 31.76 -12.66
N GLY A 129 8.85 30.88 -11.78
CA GLY A 129 7.50 30.33 -11.88
C GLY A 129 6.43 31.43 -11.79
N LEU A 130 5.29 31.25 -12.46
CA LEU A 130 4.20 32.23 -12.55
C LEU A 130 3.65 32.71 -11.19
N GLN A 131 3.87 31.93 -10.12
CA GLN A 131 3.48 32.26 -8.74
C GLN A 131 4.57 32.95 -7.92
N ALA A 132 5.82 33.02 -8.42
CA ALA A 132 6.89 33.77 -7.78
C ALA A 132 6.67 35.26 -8.10
N GLY A 133 5.71 35.85 -7.39
CA GLY A 133 5.40 37.27 -7.46
C GLY A 133 6.66 38.11 -7.29
N THR A 134 6.81 39.12 -8.14
CA THR A 134 7.91 40.08 -8.06
C THR A 134 7.64 41.08 -6.94
N ASN A 135 8.45 41.04 -5.88
CA ASN A 135 8.42 42.04 -4.80
C ASN A 135 9.04 43.39 -5.23
N LYS A 136 9.52 43.50 -6.48
CA LYS A 136 10.32 44.65 -6.95
C LYS A 136 9.51 45.75 -7.66
N GLY A 137 8.19 45.62 -7.78
CA GLY A 137 7.37 46.60 -8.49
C GLY A 137 6.19 47.19 -7.72
N ALA A 138 5.73 46.56 -6.65
CA ALA A 138 4.59 47.02 -5.88
C ALA A 138 5.03 47.46 -4.48
N SER A 139 5.71 48.61 -4.37
CA SER A 139 5.67 49.30 -3.08
C SER A 139 4.22 49.79 -2.92
N GLN A 140 3.53 49.28 -1.92
CA GLN A 140 2.23 49.79 -1.47
C GLN A 140 2.37 51.18 -0.82
N ALA A 141 3.39 51.95 -1.20
CA ALA A 141 3.59 53.32 -0.76
C ALA A 141 2.66 54.22 -1.59
N GLY A 142 1.46 54.49 -1.05
CA GLY A 142 0.50 55.41 -1.65
C GLY A 142 -0.89 54.83 -1.94
N GLN A 143 -1.14 53.55 -1.68
CA GLN A 143 -2.50 53.01 -1.72
C GLN A 143 -3.25 53.40 -0.44
N ASN A 144 -3.96 54.53 -0.48
CA ASN A 144 -4.97 54.87 0.52
C ASN A 144 -6.32 54.27 0.09
N MET A 145 -6.63 53.07 0.58
CA MET A 145 -7.95 52.46 0.39
C MET A 145 -8.95 53.03 1.39
N GLY A 146 -9.58 54.13 0.99
CA GLY A 146 -10.76 54.69 1.65
C GLY A 146 -10.53 56.06 2.26
N ALA A 147 -11.31 57.04 1.82
CA ALA A 147 -11.43 58.30 2.56
C ALA A 147 -11.99 57.98 3.96
N GLY A 148 -11.22 58.32 5.01
CA GLY A 148 -11.69 58.21 6.39
C GLY A 148 -13.00 58.99 6.55
N ARG A 149 -14.04 58.32 7.06
CA ARG A 149 -15.35 58.94 7.33
C ARG A 149 -15.15 60.15 8.23
N LYS A 150 -15.47 61.36 7.74
CA LYS A 150 -15.58 62.55 8.59
C LYS A 150 -16.82 62.40 9.47
N ILE A 151 -16.62 62.06 10.74
CA ILE A 151 -17.66 62.21 11.76
C ILE A 151 -17.59 63.68 12.21
N ILE A 152 -18.58 64.47 11.83
CA ILE A 152 -18.75 65.83 12.37
C ILE A 152 -19.52 65.67 13.68
N ILE A 153 -18.85 65.92 14.81
CA ILE A 153 -19.49 65.97 16.13
C ILE A 153 -19.68 67.45 16.48
N GLY A 154 -20.94 67.86 16.68
CA GLY A 154 -21.30 69.11 17.35
C GLY A 154 -22.06 70.13 16.50
N LYS A 155 -23.37 70.23 16.77
CA LYS A 155 -23.96 71.51 17.18
C LYS A 155 -24.30 71.38 18.66
#